data_AF-A0AA89ALT3-F1
#
_entry.id   AF-A0AA89ALT3-F1
#
_cell.length_a   1.000
_cell.length_b   1.000
_cell.length_c   1.000
_cell.angle_alpha   90.00
_cell.angle_beta   90.00
_cell.angle_gamma   90.00
#
_symmetry.space_group_name_H-M   'P 1'
#
loop_
_entity.id
_entity.type
_entity.pdbx_description
1 polymer ?
#
loop_
_entity_poly.entity_id
_entity_poly.type
_entity_poly.pdbx_seq_one_letter_code
_entity_poly.pdbx_strand_id
1 'polypeptide(L)'
;MTYFDSTYSEQGIGADFARAYLSNVCVAKEMLRNGIGYMLVTNSKMVAEDWGVSDLYVHVAVDNEPAKNLYVKSGFVYESDEPARQARFLDRPRRILLWCGLPITY
;
A
#
# COMPACT_ATOMS: atom_id res chain seq x y z
N MET A 1 -18.89 12.56 -37.68
CA MET A 1 -19.21 11.51 -36.68
C MET A 1 -17.97 10.65 -36.55
N THR A 2 -17.00 11.12 -35.77
CA THR A 2 -15.72 10.43 -35.56
C THR A 2 -15.48 10.49 -34.06
N TYR A 3 -15.42 9.33 -33.43
CA TYR A 3 -15.17 9.15 -32.00
C TYR A 3 -13.81 9.76 -31.64
N PHE A 4 -13.77 10.63 -30.64
CA PHE A 4 -12.53 11.07 -30.01
C PHE A 4 -12.42 10.37 -28.65
N ASP A 5 -11.33 9.64 -28.52
CA ASP A 5 -10.85 8.90 -27.36
C ASP A 5 -10.84 9.79 -26.11
N SER A 6 -11.37 9.28 -24.99
CA SER A 6 -11.49 10.00 -23.71
C SER A 6 -10.33 9.70 -22.76
N THR A 7 -9.17 9.36 -23.31
CA THR A 7 -7.91 9.32 -22.56
C THR A 7 -7.16 10.64 -22.76
N TYR A 8 -6.47 11.09 -21.72
CA TYR A 8 -5.83 12.40 -21.54
C TYR A 8 -6.71 13.50 -20.93
N SER A 9 -7.02 13.36 -19.63
CA SER A 9 -7.10 14.56 -18.79
C SER A 9 -5.67 15.02 -18.49
N GLU A 10 -5.30 16.13 -19.11
CA GLU A 10 -4.03 16.83 -18.96
C GLU A 10 -3.72 17.15 -17.49
N GLN A 11 -2.42 17.16 -17.19
CA GLN A 11 -1.82 17.32 -15.87
C GLN A 11 -2.25 18.63 -15.18
N GLY A 12 -3.02 18.49 -14.10
CA GLY A 12 -3.10 19.50 -13.06
C GLY A 12 -1.98 19.29 -12.04
N ILE A 13 -0.92 20.09 -12.13
CA ILE A 13 0.03 20.26 -11.02
C ILE A 13 -0.74 20.99 -9.91
N GLY A 14 -1.22 20.28 -8.87
CA GLY A 14 -1.85 20.96 -7.73
C GLY A 14 -2.97 20.23 -6.98
N ALA A 15 -2.82 18.95 -6.67
CA ALA A 15 -3.46 18.38 -5.48
C ALA A 15 -2.38 17.55 -4.78
N ASP A 16 -2.03 17.88 -3.54
CA ASP A 16 -1.18 17.02 -2.73
C ASP A 16 -1.87 15.64 -2.68
N PHE A 17 -1.38 14.67 -3.44
CA PHE A 17 -1.82 13.28 -3.31
C PHE A 17 -1.51 12.86 -1.88
N ALA A 18 -2.51 12.94 -1.00
CA ALA A 18 -2.37 12.61 0.39
C ALA A 18 -2.13 11.10 0.47
N ARG A 19 -0.86 10.69 0.37
CA ARG A 19 -0.45 9.31 0.54
C ARG A 19 -0.28 9.02 2.03
N ALA A 20 -0.88 7.95 2.52
CA ALA A 20 -0.75 7.54 3.91
C ALA A 20 0.09 6.26 4.06
N TYR A 21 0.92 6.24 5.10
CA TYR A 21 1.74 5.08 5.42
C TYR A 21 0.98 4.13 6.34
N LEU A 22 0.78 2.89 5.91
CA LEU A 22 0.18 1.85 6.74
C LEU A 22 1.27 1.25 7.67
N SER A 23 1.29 1.70 8.92
CA SER A 23 2.28 1.25 9.90
C SER A 23 1.79 0.10 10.77
N ASN A 24 2.71 -0.79 11.16
CA ASN A 24 2.56 -1.75 12.26
C ASN A 24 1.29 -2.63 12.25
N VAL A 25 1.00 -3.30 11.14
CA VAL A 25 -0.07 -4.32 11.10
C VAL A 25 0.41 -5.61 11.78
N CYS A 26 -0.12 -5.89 12.96
CA CYS A 26 0.23 -7.05 13.77
C CYS A 26 -1.03 -7.81 14.21
N VAL A 27 -0.94 -9.14 14.24
CA VAL A 27 -1.97 -10.02 14.77
C VAL A 27 -1.30 -10.97 15.77
N ALA A 28 -1.91 -11.16 16.93
CA ALA A 28 -1.44 -12.11 17.93
C ALA A 28 -1.27 -13.50 17.31
N LYS A 29 -0.22 -14.24 17.71
CA LYS A 29 0.17 -15.51 17.07
C LYS A 29 -0.96 -16.52 17.10
N GLU A 30 -1.71 -16.56 18.20
CA GLU A 30 -2.84 -17.43 18.50
C GLU A 30 -4.04 -17.15 17.57
N MET A 31 -4.09 -15.95 16.98
CA MET A 31 -5.20 -15.49 16.15
C MET A 31 -4.84 -15.43 14.66
N LEU A 32 -3.63 -15.83 14.27
CA LEU A 32 -3.22 -15.90 12.86
C LEU A 32 -4.11 -16.85 12.06
N ARG A 33 -4.18 -16.61 10.75
CA ARG A 33 -4.97 -17.41 9.77
C ARG A 33 -6.50 -17.38 9.97
N ASN A 34 -7.01 -16.49 10.82
CA ASN A 34 -8.46 -16.23 10.97
C ASN A 34 -8.96 -15.00 10.19
N GLY A 35 -8.19 -14.50 9.22
CA GLY A 35 -8.59 -13.34 8.41
C GLY A 35 -8.42 -11.96 9.06
N ILE A 36 -8.03 -11.89 10.33
CA ILE A 36 -7.90 -10.62 11.08
C ILE A 36 -6.95 -9.63 10.40
N GLY A 37 -5.79 -10.08 9.92
CA GLY A 37 -4.85 -9.19 9.23
C GLY A 37 -5.45 -8.57 7.97
N TYR A 38 -6.27 -9.33 7.24
CA TYR A 38 -6.98 -8.81 6.06
C TYR A 38 -8.04 -7.79 6.46
N MET A 39 -8.83 -8.08 7.50
CA MET A 39 -9.82 -7.13 8.04
C MET A 39 -9.17 -5.82 8.51
N LEU A 40 -8.02 -5.88 9.19
CA LEU A 40 -7.28 -4.69 9.60
C LEU A 40 -6.89 -3.82 8.39
N VAL A 41 -6.36 -4.45 7.33
CA VAL A 41 -5.96 -3.73 6.11
C VAL A 41 -7.18 -3.15 5.39
N THR A 42 -8.26 -3.91 5.24
CA THR A 42 -9.50 -3.43 4.60
C THR A 42 -10.11 -2.25 5.34
N ASN A 43 -10.23 -2.34 6.67
CA ASN A 43 -10.76 -1.22 7.47
C ASN A 43 -9.85 0.01 7.40
N SER A 44 -8.53 -0.19 7.36
CA SER A 44 -7.58 0.93 7.21
C SER A 44 -7.76 1.65 5.87
N LYS A 45 -8.09 0.93 4.80
CA LYS A 45 -8.41 1.52 3.48
C LYS A 45 -9.66 2.37 3.55
N MET A 46 -10.73 1.87 4.16
CA MET A 46 -11.98 2.62 4.32
C MET A 46 -11.76 3.92 5.10
N VAL A 47 -11.02 3.86 6.21
CA VAL A 47 -10.68 5.06 7.00
C VAL A 47 -9.84 6.05 6.17
N ALA A 48 -8.90 5.55 5.38
CA ALA A 48 -8.08 6.39 4.52
C ALA A 48 -8.90 7.04 3.39
N GLU A 49 -9.81 6.29 2.76
CA GLU A 49 -10.79 6.79 1.77
C GLU A 49 -11.63 7.92 2.38
N ASP A 50 -12.18 7.72 3.59
CA ASP A 50 -12.96 8.74 4.32
C ASP A 50 -12.15 10.00 4.63
N TRP A 51 -10.82 9.89 4.75
CA TRP A 51 -9.91 11.01 4.98
C TRP A 51 -9.43 11.68 3.68
N GLY A 52 -9.88 11.20 2.51
CA GLY A 52 -9.45 11.72 1.21
C GLY A 52 -8.01 11.35 0.85
N VAL A 53 -7.47 10.27 1.43
CA VAL A 53 -6.16 9.72 1.07
C VAL A 53 -6.25 9.09 -0.32
N SER A 54 -5.30 9.41 -1.19
CA SER A 54 -5.30 8.88 -2.56
C SER A 54 -4.75 7.46 -2.64
N ASP A 55 -3.72 7.15 -1.84
CA ASP A 55 -3.06 5.85 -1.87
C ASP A 55 -2.48 5.48 -0.50
N LEU A 56 -2.46 4.19 -0.22
CA LEU A 56 -1.71 3.61 0.89
C LEU A 56 -0.39 3.02 0.41
N TYR A 57 0.63 3.13 1.24
CA TYR A 57 1.90 2.44 1.01
C TYR A 57 2.45 1.81 2.30
N VAL A 58 3.24 0.74 2.15
CA VAL A 58 3.80 -0.04 3.26
C VAL A 58 5.16 -0.61 2.91
N HIS A 59 6.05 -0.67 3.89
CA HIS A 59 7.30 -1.40 3.76
C HIS A 59 7.17 -2.82 4.32
N VAL A 60 7.69 -3.81 3.59
CA VAL A 60 7.68 -5.22 3.98
C VAL A 60 9.09 -5.78 3.87
N ALA A 61 9.57 -6.46 4.91
CA ALA A 61 10.84 -7.18 4.84
C ALA A 61 10.81 -8.25 3.74
N VAL A 62 11.91 -8.40 2.98
CA VAL A 62 11.98 -9.33 1.84
C VAL A 62 11.77 -10.80 2.20
N ASP A 63 11.97 -11.17 3.46
CA ASP A 63 11.78 -12.52 4.00
C ASP A 63 10.44 -12.69 4.75
N ASN A 64 9.65 -11.62 4.92
CA ASN A 64 8.33 -11.69 5.54
C ASN A 64 7.24 -12.07 4.53
N GLU A 65 7.33 -13.31 4.05
CA GLU A 65 6.41 -13.88 3.07
C GLU A 65 4.93 -13.84 3.50
N PRO A 66 4.56 -14.09 4.78
CA PRO A 66 3.18 -13.95 5.22
C PRO A 66 2.63 -12.53 5.06
N ALA A 67 3.42 -11.50 5.37
CA ALA A 67 2.99 -10.11 5.23
C ALA A 67 2.87 -9.71 3.75
N LYS A 68 3.81 -10.12 2.89
CA LYS A 68 3.71 -9.89 1.44
C LYS A 68 2.41 -10.45 0.87
N ASN A 69 2.11 -11.72 1.20
CA ASN A 69 0.89 -12.37 0.74
C ASN A 69 -0.37 -11.69 1.27
N LEU A 70 -0.35 -11.19 2.51
CA LEU A 70 -1.45 -10.40 3.06
C LEU A 70 -1.69 -9.13 2.23
N TYR A 71 -0.64 -8.34 1.97
CA TYR A 71 -0.77 -7.07 1.26
C TYR A 71 -1.16 -7.27 -0.22
N VAL A 72 -0.54 -8.24 -0.91
CA VAL A 72 -0.89 -8.59 -2.30
C VAL A 72 -2.35 -9.04 -2.39
N LYS A 73 -2.80 -9.93 -1.49
CA LYS A 73 -4.21 -10.33 -1.42
C LYS A 73 -5.15 -9.16 -1.14
N SER A 74 -4.65 -8.12 -0.47
CA SER A 74 -5.39 -6.90 -0.17
C SER A 74 -5.34 -5.87 -1.30
N GLY A 75 -4.70 -6.18 -2.45
CA GLY A 75 -4.65 -5.29 -3.61
C GLY A 75 -3.44 -4.36 -3.68
N PHE A 76 -2.43 -4.55 -2.81
CA PHE A 76 -1.17 -3.81 -2.93
C PHE A 76 -0.30 -4.42 -4.05
N VAL A 77 0.42 -3.55 -4.75
CA VAL A 77 1.36 -3.90 -5.81
C VAL A 77 2.76 -3.38 -5.47
N TYR A 78 3.78 -3.94 -6.11
CA TYR A 78 5.17 -3.53 -5.92
C TYR A 78 5.42 -2.10 -6.43
N GLU A 79 6.11 -1.28 -5.63
CA GLU A 79 6.57 0.06 -6.04
C GLU A 79 8.10 0.09 -6.22
N SER A 80 8.87 -0.26 -5.19
CA SER A 80 10.32 -0.13 -5.20
C SER A 80 11.03 -0.99 -4.15
N ASP A 81 12.34 -1.10 -4.28
CA ASP A 81 13.25 -1.76 -3.34
C ASP A 81 13.99 -0.73 -2.48
N GLU A 82 14.15 -1.01 -1.20
CA GLU A 82 15.12 -0.28 -0.38
C GLU A 82 16.57 -0.56 -0.85
N PRO A 83 17.46 0.45 -0.88
CA PRO A 83 18.86 0.24 -1.20
C PRO A 83 19.56 -0.78 -0.29
N ALA A 84 20.23 -1.77 -0.89
CA ALA A 84 20.90 -2.84 -0.14
C ALA A 84 21.96 -2.32 0.87
N ARG A 85 22.61 -1.18 0.57
CA ARG A 85 23.58 -0.55 1.49
C ARG A 85 22.91 -0.07 2.78
N GLN A 86 21.71 0.49 2.67
CA GLN A 86 20.96 1.00 3.82
C GLN A 86 20.52 -0.15 4.73
N ALA A 87 19.99 -1.22 4.15
CA ALA A 87 19.59 -2.41 4.91
C ALA A 87 20.77 -3.07 5.65
N ARG A 88 21.94 -3.17 4.99
CA ARG A 88 23.17 -3.70 5.61
C ARG A 88 23.67 -2.83 6.75
N PHE A 89 23.61 -1.51 6.63
CA PHE A 89 24.00 -0.59 7.70
C PHE A 89 23.08 -0.72 8.93
N LEU A 90 21.81 -1.03 8.72
CA LEU A 90 20.81 -1.20 9.77
C LEU A 90 20.71 -2.63 10.32
N ASP A 91 21.59 -3.54 9.89
CA ASP A 91 21.61 -4.96 10.28
C ASP A 91 20.23 -5.64 10.26
N ARG A 92 19.47 -5.38 9.20
CA ARG A 92 18.14 -5.98 9.01
C ARG A 92 17.91 -6.42 7.57
N PRO A 93 16.94 -7.33 7.33
CA PRO A 93 16.51 -7.63 5.98
C PRO A 93 16.09 -6.35 5.24
N ARG A 94 16.42 -6.30 3.95
CA ARG A 94 15.95 -5.25 3.04
C ARG A 94 14.43 -5.21 3.03
N ARG A 95 13.84 -4.03 2.84
CA ARG A 95 12.41 -3.87 2.67
C ARG A 95 12.05 -3.58 1.22
N ILE A 96 10.92 -4.09 0.78
CA ILE A 96 10.25 -3.64 -0.44
C ILE A 96 9.13 -2.68 -0.06
N LEU A 97 8.86 -1.72 -0.93
CA LEU A 97 7.74 -0.82 -0.85
C LEU A 97 6.60 -1.36 -1.70
N LEU A 98 5.43 -1.51 -1.08
CA LEU A 98 4.19 -1.87 -1.75
C LEU A 98 3.21 -0.70 -1.64
N TRP A 99 2.37 -0.49 -2.64
CA TRP A 99 1.36 0.55 -2.64
C TRP A 99 0.01 0.08 -3.20
N CYS A 100 -1.06 0.79 -2.87
CA CYS A 100 -2.40 0.53 -3.38
C CYS A 100 -3.16 1.86 -3.51
N GLY A 101 -3.66 2.15 -4.70
CA GLY A 101 -4.56 3.30 -4.92
C GLY A 101 -5.93 3.07 -4.30
N LEU A 102 -6.51 4.14 -3.79
CA LEU A 102 -7.86 4.18 -3.22
C LEU A 102 -8.81 4.88 -4.21
N PRO A 103 -10.08 4.46 -4.29
CA PRO A 103 -11.08 5.16 -5.07
C PRO A 103 -11.30 6.57 -4.49
N ILE A 104 -11.17 7.60 -5.33
CA ILE A 104 -11.55 8.96 -4.95
C ILE A 104 -13.05 9.09 -5.18
N THR A 105 -13.80 9.17 -4.10
CA THR A 105 -15.24 9.42 -4.16
C THR A 105 -15.44 10.94 -4.07
N TYR A 106 -15.78 11.57 -5.20
CA TYR A 106 -16.08 13.02 -5.30
C TYR A 106 -17.50 13.35 -4.85
#